data_AF-A0A962CNS4-F1
#
_entry.id   AF-A0A962CNS4-F1
#
_cell.length_a   1.000
_cell.length_b   1.000
_cell.length_c   1.000
_cell.angle_alpha   90.00
_cell.angle_beta   90.00
_cell.angle_gamma   90.00
#
_symmetry.space_group_name_H-M   'P 1'
#
loop_
_entity.id
_entity.type
_entity.pdbx_description
1 polymer ?
#
loop_
_entity_poly.entity_id
_entity_poly.type
_entity_poly.pdbx_seq_one_letter_code
_entity_poly.pdbx_strand_id
1 'polypeptide(L)'
;NEFAKESPPLFEALIAERDRYMTARLREESADAARADKPVRRVLAVIGAGHLAGIEKAIEAQQDDPGPMQKTLAELPPGSPWPKRIGLALFAIIAVAIAILFYRGADSGTEALWTWVLCTGIGSAIGTLAAGGHPLSTLAAFVVGPLKPFRPGVPVGAAAAGVEVWIHRPRVADFDSLRDDVIHWTGWWKNRISRTLMVFVFANFGMILGEWIAGFRIVKSLL
;
A
#
# COMPACT_ATOMS: atom_id res chain seq x y z
N ASN A 1 -16.78 -26.38 8.98
CA ASN A 1 -16.60 -24.96 8.60
C ASN A 1 -17.49 -24.61 7.43
N GLU A 2 -18.53 -23.83 7.70
CA GLU A 2 -19.49 -23.30 6.73
C GLU A 2 -18.80 -22.51 5.59
N PHE A 3 -17.73 -21.79 5.94
CA PHE A 3 -16.87 -21.04 5.03
C PHE A 3 -16.20 -21.87 3.90
N ALA A 4 -15.87 -23.14 4.17
CA ALA A 4 -15.28 -24.04 3.17
C ALA A 4 -16.31 -24.52 2.13
N LYS A 5 -17.61 -24.45 2.45
CA LYS A 5 -18.70 -24.85 1.56
C LYS A 5 -19.16 -23.69 0.67
N GLU A 6 -19.13 -22.47 1.20
CA GLU A 6 -19.61 -21.28 0.47
C GLU A 6 -18.59 -20.73 -0.54
N SER A 7 -17.29 -20.85 -0.27
CA SER A 7 -16.27 -20.40 -1.23
C SER A 7 -14.99 -21.25 -1.18
N PRO A 8 -15.00 -22.41 -1.87
CA PRO A 8 -13.83 -23.31 -1.94
C PRO A 8 -12.52 -22.62 -2.40
N PRO A 9 -12.52 -21.74 -3.42
CA PRO A 9 -11.28 -21.08 -3.86
C PRO A 9 -10.70 -20.12 -2.82
N LEU A 10 -11.55 -19.40 -2.08
CA LEU A 10 -11.14 -18.47 -1.03
C LEU A 10 -10.63 -19.22 0.21
N PHE A 11 -11.27 -20.33 0.57
CA PHE A 11 -10.79 -21.20 1.65
C PHE A 11 -9.40 -21.78 1.33
N GLU A 12 -9.21 -22.23 0.09
CA GLU A 12 -7.93 -22.79 -0.37
C GLU A 12 -6.80 -21.75 -0.28
N ALA A 13 -7.01 -20.56 -0.86
CA ALA A 13 -6.01 -19.50 -0.91
C ALA A 13 -5.71 -18.86 0.46
N LEU A 14 -6.72 -18.70 1.34
CA LEU A 14 -6.52 -17.98 2.60
C LEU A 14 -6.17 -18.87 3.80
N ILE A 15 -6.68 -20.11 3.82
CA ILE A 15 -6.53 -21.01 4.96
C ILE A 15 -5.63 -22.19 4.60
N ALA A 16 -5.94 -22.93 3.54
CA ALA A 16 -5.21 -24.17 3.23
C ALA A 16 -3.75 -23.91 2.78
N GLU A 17 -3.48 -22.85 2.01
CA GLU A 17 -2.11 -22.43 1.69
C GLU A 17 -1.35 -22.00 2.95
N ARG A 18 -2.00 -21.25 3.85
CA ARG A 18 -1.40 -20.80 5.11
C ARG A 18 -1.08 -21.96 6.04
N ASP A 19 -1.97 -22.94 6.15
CA ASP A 19 -1.75 -24.18 6.90
C ASP A 19 -0.56 -24.95 6.33
N ARG A 20 -0.49 -25.10 5.01
CA ARG A 20 0.64 -25.76 4.35
C ARG A 20 1.96 -25.04 4.60
N TYR A 21 1.97 -23.71 4.55
CA TYR A 21 3.16 -22.91 4.84
C TYR A 21 3.60 -23.07 6.30
N MET A 22 2.69 -22.94 7.27
CA MET A 22 3.00 -23.10 8.69
C MET A 22 3.51 -24.50 9.01
N THR A 23 2.91 -25.54 8.43
CA THR A 23 3.39 -26.92 8.57
C THR A 23 4.79 -27.10 7.98
N ALA A 24 5.03 -26.58 6.78
CA ALA A 24 6.36 -26.66 6.16
C ALA A 24 7.41 -25.95 7.03
N ARG A 25 7.07 -24.80 7.65
CA ARG A 25 7.96 -24.11 8.59
C ARG A 25 8.29 -24.94 9.83
N LEU A 26 7.30 -25.60 10.43
CA LEU A 26 7.52 -26.49 11.59
C LEU A 26 8.43 -27.68 11.24
N ARG A 27 8.27 -28.24 10.03
CA ARG A 27 9.12 -29.32 9.51
C ARG A 27 10.55 -28.83 9.24
N GLU A 28 10.72 -27.62 8.72
CA GLU A 28 12.05 -27.01 8.52
C GLU A 28 12.79 -26.80 9.84
N GLU A 29 12.15 -26.20 10.85
CA GLU A 29 12.76 -26.00 12.18
C GLU A 29 13.18 -27.33 12.83
N SER A 30 12.37 -28.38 12.63
CA SER A 30 12.68 -29.73 13.12
C SER A 30 13.86 -30.36 12.37
N ALA A 31 13.93 -30.16 11.04
CA ALA A 31 15.01 -30.65 10.20
C ALA A 31 16.33 -29.91 10.46
N ASP A 32 16.30 -28.60 10.63
CA ASP A 32 17.47 -27.78 10.93
C ASP A 32 18.05 -28.11 12.31
N ALA A 33 17.19 -28.36 13.29
CA ALA A 33 17.60 -28.85 14.59
C ALA A 33 18.30 -30.22 14.51
N ALA A 34 17.75 -31.15 13.72
CA ALA A 34 18.37 -32.46 13.50
C ALA A 34 19.72 -32.35 12.78
N ARG A 35 19.84 -31.44 11.80
CA ARG A 35 21.11 -31.14 11.09
C ARG A 35 22.17 -30.51 12.00
N ALA A 36 21.75 -29.75 13.01
CA ALA A 36 22.64 -29.08 13.97
C ALA A 36 23.05 -29.98 15.16
N ASP A 37 22.78 -31.29 15.11
CA ASP A 37 22.99 -32.27 16.19
C ASP A 37 22.37 -31.83 17.54
N LYS A 38 21.31 -31.01 17.47
CA LYS A 38 20.55 -30.58 18.65
C LYS A 38 19.45 -31.61 18.88
N PRO A 39 19.31 -32.19 20.09
CA PRO A 39 18.25 -33.13 20.38
C PRO A 39 16.91 -32.39 20.54
N VAL A 40 16.27 -32.02 19.42
CA VAL A 40 14.90 -31.52 19.46
C VAL A 40 13.97 -32.71 19.59
N ARG A 41 13.61 -33.03 20.84
CA ARG A 41 12.72 -34.14 21.15
C ARG A 41 11.23 -33.77 21.08
N ARG A 42 10.87 -32.49 21.26
CA ARG A 42 9.47 -32.00 21.29
C ARG A 42 9.37 -30.52 20.90
N VAL A 43 8.44 -30.21 20.00
CA VAL A 43 8.09 -28.84 19.59
C VAL A 43 6.66 -28.55 20.05
N LEU A 44 6.45 -27.43 20.76
CA LEU A 44 5.12 -26.94 21.13
C LEU A 44 4.76 -25.76 20.23
N ALA A 45 3.76 -25.93 19.38
CA ALA A 45 3.22 -24.87 18.52
C ALA A 45 1.91 -24.33 19.09
N VAL A 46 1.83 -23.01 19.26
CA VAL A 46 0.58 -22.32 19.63
C VAL A 46 -0.05 -21.78 18.35
N ILE A 47 -1.20 -22.33 17.97
CA ILE A 47 -1.89 -22.03 16.72
C ILE A 47 -3.36 -21.67 16.99
N GLY A 48 -3.94 -20.87 16.11
CA GLY A 48 -5.37 -20.57 16.17
C GLY A 48 -6.20 -21.82 15.91
N ALA A 49 -7.33 -21.98 16.61
CA ALA A 49 -8.19 -23.18 16.53
C ALA A 49 -8.66 -23.51 15.11
N GLY A 50 -8.81 -22.50 14.24
CA GLY A 50 -9.20 -22.69 12.83
C GLY A 50 -8.15 -23.40 11.97
N HIS A 51 -6.88 -23.40 12.39
CA HIS A 51 -5.75 -23.99 11.66
C HIS A 51 -5.40 -25.40 12.14
N LEU A 52 -5.88 -25.82 13.32
CA LEU A 52 -5.51 -27.09 13.95
C LEU A 52 -5.75 -28.30 13.03
N ALA A 53 -6.98 -28.44 12.53
CA ALA A 53 -7.36 -29.58 11.68
C ALA A 53 -6.68 -29.56 10.30
N GLY A 54 -6.32 -28.37 9.79
CA GLY A 54 -5.62 -28.23 8.52
C GLY A 54 -4.13 -28.55 8.65
N ILE A 55 -3.49 -28.10 9.72
CA ILE A 55 -2.10 -28.41 10.05
C ILE A 55 -1.92 -29.90 10.33
N GLU A 56 -2.81 -30.53 11.10
CA GLU A 56 -2.77 -31.98 11.38
C GLU A 56 -2.74 -32.79 10.08
N LYS A 57 -3.68 -32.53 9.17
CA LYS A 57 -3.72 -33.18 7.86
C LYS A 57 -2.50 -32.86 7.00
N ALA A 58 -2.02 -31.61 7.03
CA ALA A 58 -0.85 -31.20 6.27
C ALA A 58 0.44 -31.84 6.80
N ILE A 59 0.56 -32.10 8.10
CA ILE A 59 1.73 -32.79 8.69
C ILE A 59 1.83 -34.21 8.14
N GLU A 60 0.71 -34.92 8.03
CA GLU A 60 0.66 -36.27 7.49
C GLU A 60 0.88 -36.30 5.96
N ALA A 61 0.31 -35.34 5.25
CA ALA A 61 0.32 -35.29 3.79
C ALA A 61 1.62 -34.75 3.18
N GLN A 62 2.31 -33.81 3.85
CA GLN A 62 3.52 -33.20 3.32
C GLN A 62 4.73 -34.11 3.46
N GLN A 63 5.19 -34.65 2.34
CA GLN A 63 6.39 -35.49 2.26
C GLN A 63 7.59 -34.75 1.66
N ASP A 64 7.33 -33.69 0.88
CA ASP A 64 8.37 -32.91 0.19
C ASP A 64 9.30 -32.16 1.15
N ASP A 65 10.44 -31.71 0.63
CA ASP A 65 11.42 -30.91 1.39
C ASP A 65 10.79 -29.57 1.80
N PRO A 66 10.76 -29.22 3.10
CA PRO A 66 10.05 -28.04 3.58
C PRO A 66 10.62 -26.71 3.08
N GLY A 67 11.91 -26.63 2.75
CA GLY A 67 12.56 -25.40 2.30
C GLY A 67 12.06 -24.93 0.91
N PRO A 68 12.18 -25.74 -0.16
CA PRO A 68 11.63 -25.44 -1.48
C PRO A 68 10.12 -25.18 -1.45
N MET A 69 9.37 -25.97 -0.67
CA MET A 69 7.92 -25.81 -0.54
C MET A 69 7.53 -24.45 0.06
N GLN A 70 8.22 -23.99 1.11
CA GLN A 70 7.99 -22.67 1.68
C GLN A 70 8.30 -21.55 0.69
N LYS A 71 9.36 -21.68 -0.12
CA LYS A 71 9.70 -20.69 -1.13
C LYS A 71 8.59 -20.55 -2.17
N THR A 72 8.09 -21.67 -2.70
CA THR A 72 6.99 -21.65 -3.67
C THR A 72 5.71 -21.06 -3.07
N LEU A 73 5.38 -21.39 -1.82
CA LEU A 73 4.20 -20.85 -1.13
C LEU A 73 4.34 -19.37 -0.74
N ALA A 74 5.57 -18.86 -0.61
CA ALA A 74 5.86 -17.47 -0.32
C ALA A 74 6.01 -16.61 -1.58
N GLU A 75 6.08 -17.21 -2.77
CA GLU A 75 6.17 -16.49 -4.03
C GLU A 75 4.86 -15.77 -4.33
N LEU A 76 4.93 -14.44 -4.34
CA LEU A 76 3.81 -13.61 -4.75
C LEU A 76 3.65 -13.71 -6.28
N PRO A 77 2.42 -13.88 -6.79
CA PRO A 77 2.19 -13.88 -8.24
C PRO A 77 2.68 -12.55 -8.83
N PRO A 78 3.32 -12.56 -10.01
CA PRO A 78 3.82 -11.35 -10.63
C PRO A 78 2.65 -10.40 -10.90
N GLY A 79 2.71 -9.19 -10.31
CA GLY A 79 1.68 -8.19 -10.52
C GLY A 79 1.56 -7.79 -11.99
N SER A 80 0.34 -7.53 -12.46
CA SER A 80 0.11 -7.12 -13.85
C SER A 80 0.91 -5.84 -14.19
N PRO A 81 1.67 -5.81 -15.30
CA PRO A 81 2.51 -4.66 -15.64
C PRO A 81 1.71 -3.49 -16.23
N TRP A 82 0.46 -3.69 -16.63
CA TRP A 82 -0.31 -2.70 -17.39
C TRP A 82 -0.58 -1.38 -16.65
N PRO A 83 -0.97 -1.36 -15.36
CA PRO A 83 -1.17 -0.10 -14.62
C PRO A 83 0.12 0.75 -14.55
N LYS A 84 1.27 0.10 -14.37
CA LYS A 84 2.58 0.78 -14.38
C LYS A 84 2.87 1.41 -15.74
N ARG A 85 2.55 0.70 -16.83
CA ARG A 85 2.74 1.21 -18.20
C ARG A 85 1.83 2.40 -18.50
N ILE A 86 0.56 2.38 -18.08
CA ILE A 86 -0.34 3.53 -18.24
C ILE A 86 0.21 4.76 -17.52
N GLY A 87 0.63 4.60 -16.26
CA GLY A 87 1.21 5.70 -15.48
C GLY A 87 2.47 6.27 -16.14
N LEU A 88 3.34 5.41 -16.66
CA LEU A 88 4.54 5.83 -17.39
C LEU A 88 4.21 6.56 -18.70
N ALA A 89 3.23 6.06 -19.46
CA ALA A 89 2.81 6.68 -20.72
C ALA A 89 2.24 8.09 -20.50
N LEU A 90 1.36 8.26 -19.50
CA LEU A 90 0.80 9.56 -19.14
C LEU A 90 1.90 10.54 -18.74
N PHE A 91 2.87 10.10 -17.93
CA PHE A 91 4.02 10.94 -17.57
C PHE A 91 4.84 11.35 -18.80
N ALA A 92 5.14 10.41 -19.71
CA ALA A 92 5.90 10.71 -20.92
C ALA A 92 5.18 11.74 -21.79
N ILE A 93 3.84 11.65 -21.92
CA ILE A 93 3.04 12.63 -22.67
C ILE A 93 3.17 14.04 -22.08
N ILE A 94 3.02 14.18 -20.77
CA ILE A 94 3.11 15.48 -20.09
C ILE A 94 4.53 16.05 -20.19
N ALA A 95 5.56 15.20 -20.03
CA ALA A 95 6.95 15.60 -20.17
C ALA A 95 7.27 16.10 -21.59
N VAL A 96 6.78 15.40 -22.63
CA VAL A 96 6.92 15.83 -24.03
C VAL A 96 6.18 17.14 -24.29
N ALA A 97 4.96 17.30 -23.76
CA ALA A 97 4.21 18.55 -23.91
C ALA A 97 5.00 19.74 -23.33
N ILE A 98 5.52 19.59 -22.10
CA ILE A 98 6.34 20.61 -21.45
C ILE A 98 7.61 20.89 -22.27
N ALA A 99 8.28 19.86 -22.80
CA ALA A 99 9.47 20.03 -23.65
C ALA A 99 9.17 20.83 -24.93
N ILE A 100 8.02 20.58 -25.57
CA ILE A 100 7.58 21.34 -26.75
C ILE A 100 7.28 22.80 -26.37
N LEU A 101 6.66 23.04 -25.21
CA LEU A 101 6.43 24.40 -24.68
C LEU A 101 7.75 25.14 -24.46
N PHE A 102 8.76 24.50 -23.85
CA PHE A 102 10.11 25.08 -23.72
C PHE A 102 10.77 25.39 -25.06
N TYR A 103 10.56 24.54 -26.07
CA TYR A 103 11.08 24.78 -27.42
C TYR A 103 10.40 26.00 -28.09
N ARG A 104 9.12 26.24 -27.82
CA ARG A 104 8.37 27.40 -28.34
C ARG A 104 8.69 28.70 -27.59
N GLY A 105 9.05 28.62 -26.32
CA GLY A 105 9.44 29.77 -25.50
C GLY A 105 9.75 29.38 -24.06
N ALA A 106 10.81 29.96 -23.50
CA ALA A 106 11.21 29.69 -22.12
C ALA A 106 10.09 30.06 -21.12
N ASP A 107 9.41 31.18 -21.35
CA ASP A 107 8.31 31.64 -20.49
C ASP A 107 7.17 30.63 -20.45
N SER A 108 6.70 30.13 -21.60
CA SER A 108 5.61 29.14 -21.68
C SER A 108 5.99 27.80 -21.05
N GLY A 109 7.25 27.37 -21.20
CA GLY A 109 7.77 26.19 -20.51
C GLY A 109 7.78 26.34 -18.99
N THR A 110 8.23 27.50 -18.48
CA THR A 110 8.24 27.78 -17.04
C THR A 110 6.83 27.88 -16.46
N GLU A 111 5.88 28.48 -17.20
CA GLU A 111 4.47 28.55 -16.80
C GLU A 111 3.84 27.16 -16.70
N ALA A 112 4.12 26.27 -17.67
CA ALA A 112 3.67 24.89 -17.65
C ALA A 112 4.23 24.12 -16.44
N LEU A 113 5.51 24.31 -16.12
CA LEU A 113 6.15 23.71 -14.96
C LEU A 113 5.54 24.23 -13.64
N TRP A 114 5.33 25.53 -13.51
CA TRP A 114 4.67 26.12 -12.34
C TRP A 114 3.22 25.64 -12.22
N THR A 115 2.50 25.52 -13.34
CA THR A 115 1.14 24.97 -13.35
C THR A 115 1.13 23.53 -12.84
N TRP A 116 2.06 22.69 -13.29
CA TRP A 116 2.21 21.32 -12.79
C TRP A 116 2.48 21.29 -11.28
N VAL A 117 3.49 22.03 -10.82
CA VAL A 117 3.92 22.07 -9.42
C VAL A 117 2.79 22.59 -8.52
N LEU A 118 2.16 23.71 -8.89
CA LEU A 118 1.13 24.33 -8.09
C LEU A 118 -0.15 23.50 -8.07
N CYS A 119 -0.63 22.99 -9.21
CA CYS A 119 -1.87 22.20 -9.20
C CYS A 119 -1.72 20.89 -8.42
N THR A 120 -0.62 20.15 -8.60
CA THR A 120 -0.40 18.88 -7.89
C THR A 120 -0.07 19.08 -6.41
N GLY A 121 0.78 20.07 -6.09
CA GLY A 121 1.14 20.44 -4.73
C GLY A 121 -0.05 20.99 -3.95
N ILE A 122 -0.74 22.02 -4.48
CA ILE A 122 -1.90 22.63 -3.81
C ILE A 122 -3.06 21.63 -3.73
N GLY A 123 -3.33 20.87 -4.79
CA GLY A 123 -4.39 19.86 -4.77
C GLY A 123 -4.20 18.84 -3.65
N SER A 124 -2.99 18.29 -3.52
CA SER A 124 -2.66 17.35 -2.43
C SER A 124 -2.67 18.00 -1.04
N ALA A 125 -2.23 19.26 -0.93
CA ALA A 125 -2.29 20.03 0.30
C ALA A 125 -3.74 20.27 0.76
N ILE A 126 -4.62 20.70 -0.15
CA ILE A 126 -6.06 20.88 0.12
C ILE A 126 -6.68 19.55 0.54
N GLY A 127 -6.37 18.46 -0.14
CA GLY A 127 -6.82 17.12 0.26
C GLY A 127 -6.41 16.76 1.68
N THR A 128 -5.13 17.00 2.02
CA THR A 128 -4.60 16.73 3.37
C THR A 128 -5.29 17.57 4.43
N LEU A 129 -5.52 18.86 4.16
CA LEU A 129 -6.24 19.77 5.06
C LEU A 129 -7.70 19.35 5.23
N ALA A 130 -8.38 18.93 4.16
CA ALA A 130 -9.76 18.44 4.22
C ALA A 130 -9.89 17.16 5.06
N ALA A 131 -8.86 16.31 5.08
CA ALA A 131 -8.77 15.17 5.99
C ALA A 131 -8.47 15.53 7.45
N GLY A 132 -8.26 16.83 7.77
CA GLY A 132 -7.87 17.27 9.10
C GLY A 132 -6.42 16.93 9.46
N GLY A 133 -5.55 16.76 8.46
CA GLY A 133 -4.14 16.49 8.67
C GLY A 133 -3.39 17.67 9.29
N HIS A 134 -2.29 17.36 9.97
CA HIS A 134 -1.42 18.36 10.58
C HIS A 134 -0.75 19.25 9.50
N PRO A 135 -0.44 20.53 9.78
CA PRO A 135 0.22 21.42 8.81
C PRO A 135 1.53 20.87 8.21
N LEU A 136 2.29 20.10 9.00
CA LEU A 136 3.50 19.42 8.51
C LEU A 136 3.18 18.30 7.51
N SER A 137 2.07 17.57 7.71
CA SER A 137 1.57 16.57 6.75
C SER A 137 1.12 17.24 5.45
N THR A 138 0.49 18.42 5.55
CA THR A 138 0.12 19.24 4.39
C THR A 138 1.35 19.74 3.62
N LEU A 139 2.39 20.20 4.31
CA LEU A 139 3.67 20.57 3.70
C LEU A 139 4.34 19.38 3.00
N ALA A 140 4.35 18.22 3.65
CA ALA A 140 4.87 17.00 3.04
C ALA A 140 4.09 16.61 1.78
N ALA A 141 2.75 16.71 1.81
CA ALA A 141 1.91 16.47 0.64
C ALA A 141 2.26 17.44 -0.50
N PHE A 142 2.35 18.73 -0.21
CA PHE A 142 2.68 19.79 -1.17
C PHE A 142 4.03 19.57 -1.86
N VAL A 143 5.06 19.19 -1.10
CA VAL A 143 6.41 18.97 -1.64
C VAL A 143 6.50 17.67 -2.44
N VAL A 144 5.85 16.60 -1.97
CA VAL A 144 5.93 15.29 -2.63
C VAL A 144 5.02 15.22 -3.87
N GLY A 145 3.92 16.00 -3.89
CA GLY A 145 2.98 16.16 -5.01
C GLY A 145 3.63 16.20 -6.38
N PRO A 146 4.40 17.26 -6.67
CA PRO A 146 5.07 17.46 -7.95
C PRO A 146 6.15 16.42 -8.27
N LEU A 147 6.68 15.74 -7.25
CA LEU A 147 7.84 14.84 -7.35
C LEU A 147 7.47 13.39 -7.66
N LYS A 148 6.17 13.04 -7.64
CA LYS A 148 5.68 11.69 -7.97
C LYS A 148 6.31 11.11 -9.24
N PRO A 149 6.49 11.85 -10.36
CA PRO A 149 7.06 11.26 -11.56
C PRO A 149 8.50 10.75 -11.40
N PHE A 150 9.27 11.38 -10.50
CA PHE A 150 10.65 10.99 -10.20
C PHE A 150 10.75 9.88 -9.15
N ARG A 151 9.64 9.54 -8.48
CA ARG A 151 9.58 8.56 -7.39
C ARG A 151 8.45 7.54 -7.62
N PRO A 152 8.54 6.71 -8.68
CA PRO A 152 7.55 5.68 -8.93
C PRO A 152 7.53 4.68 -7.77
N GLY A 153 6.46 4.71 -6.97
CA GLY A 153 6.24 3.75 -5.87
C GLY A 153 5.83 4.36 -4.53
N VAL A 154 6.04 5.67 -4.31
CA VAL A 154 5.60 6.35 -3.08
C VAL A 154 4.43 7.28 -3.40
N PRO A 155 3.19 6.93 -3.03
CA PRO A 155 2.06 7.83 -3.13
C PRO A 155 2.27 9.07 -2.25
N VAL A 156 1.77 10.23 -2.67
CA VAL A 156 1.84 11.45 -1.84
C VAL A 156 1.10 11.28 -0.54
N GLY A 157 -0.03 10.57 -0.56
CA GLY A 157 -0.73 10.19 0.65
C GLY A 157 0.11 9.37 1.61
N ALA A 158 1.04 8.54 1.12
CA ALA A 158 1.93 7.77 2.00
C ALA A 158 2.94 8.69 2.71
N ALA A 159 3.45 9.71 2.02
CA ALA A 159 4.33 10.70 2.63
C ALA A 159 3.58 11.55 3.67
N ALA A 160 2.41 12.07 3.31
CA ALA A 160 1.57 12.87 4.20
C ALA A 160 1.11 12.07 5.42
N ALA A 161 0.61 10.85 5.22
CA ALA A 161 0.18 9.96 6.30
C ALA A 161 1.37 9.49 7.15
N GLY A 162 2.55 9.27 6.56
CA GLY A 162 3.76 8.93 7.31
C GLY A 162 4.16 10.04 8.29
N VAL A 163 4.10 11.30 7.85
CA VAL A 163 4.30 12.47 8.72
C VAL A 163 3.19 12.56 9.77
N GLU A 164 1.94 12.31 9.39
CA GLU A 164 0.80 12.30 10.31
C GLU A 164 0.97 11.24 11.41
N VAL A 165 1.35 10.01 11.08
CA VAL A 165 1.64 8.94 12.06
C VAL A 165 2.79 9.36 12.97
N TRP A 166 3.83 9.99 12.42
CA TRP A 166 5.00 10.37 13.20
C TRP A 166 4.65 11.41 14.27
N ILE A 167 3.78 12.37 13.93
CA ILE A 167 3.31 13.45 14.83
C ILE A 167 2.22 12.94 15.77
N HIS A 168 1.17 12.31 15.23
CA HIS A 168 0.03 11.77 15.95
C HIS A 168 0.13 10.24 16.05
N ARG A 169 1.16 9.75 16.76
CA ARG A 169 1.37 8.32 16.94
C ARG A 169 0.09 7.63 17.45
N PRO A 170 -0.43 6.63 16.71
CA PRO A 170 -1.57 5.83 17.15
C PRO A 170 -1.22 5.04 18.40
N ARG A 171 -2.17 4.94 19.33
CA ARG A 171 -2.09 4.12 20.54
C ARG A 171 -2.90 2.84 20.35
N VAL A 172 -2.64 1.83 21.17
CA VAL A 172 -3.41 0.58 21.16
C VAL A 172 -4.90 0.84 21.37
N ALA A 173 -5.25 1.76 22.27
CA ALA A 173 -6.63 2.17 22.51
C ALA A 173 -7.34 2.73 21.26
N ASP A 174 -6.61 3.37 20.34
CA ASP A 174 -7.20 3.87 19.08
C ASP A 174 -7.59 2.71 18.15
N PHE A 175 -6.92 1.56 18.23
CA PHE A 175 -7.29 0.34 17.48
C PHE A 175 -8.52 -0.33 18.08
N ASP A 176 -8.60 -0.38 19.41
CA ASP A 176 -9.75 -0.97 20.11
C ASP A 176 -11.04 -0.19 19.82
N SER A 177 -10.99 1.15 19.80
CA SER A 177 -12.15 1.99 19.48
C SER A 177 -12.41 2.18 17.99
N LEU A 178 -11.50 1.76 17.11
CA LEU A 178 -11.57 2.01 15.67
C LEU A 178 -12.87 1.49 15.04
N ARG A 179 -13.29 0.29 15.43
CA ARG A 179 -14.50 -0.34 14.89
C ARG A 179 -15.74 0.50 15.19
N ASP A 180 -15.84 1.03 16.40
CA ASP A 180 -16.99 1.81 16.86
C ASP A 180 -16.95 3.24 16.30
N ASP A 181 -15.76 3.81 16.18
CA ASP A 181 -15.53 5.15 15.65
C ASP A 181 -15.83 5.24 14.15
N VAL A 182 -15.46 4.22 13.36
CA VAL A 182 -15.62 4.22 11.89
C VAL A 182 -17.09 4.09 11.44
N ILE A 183 -17.97 3.60 12.31
CA ILE A 183 -19.42 3.53 12.04
C ILE A 183 -20.02 4.94 11.91
N HIS A 184 -19.46 5.92 12.63
CA HIS A 184 -19.94 7.28 12.64
C HIS A 184 -19.08 8.15 11.73
N TRP A 185 -19.70 8.92 10.83
CA TRP A 185 -18.96 9.81 9.91
C TRP A 185 -17.99 10.76 10.64
N THR A 186 -18.35 11.27 11.82
CA THR A 186 -17.46 12.15 12.61
C THR A 186 -16.30 11.41 13.28
N GLY A 187 -16.45 10.10 13.52
CA GLY A 187 -15.39 9.28 14.11
C GLY A 187 -14.20 9.07 13.17
N TRP A 188 -14.39 9.23 11.87
CA TRP A 188 -13.32 9.26 10.88
C TRP A 188 -12.32 10.41 11.10
N TRP A 189 -12.78 11.57 11.57
CA TRP A 189 -11.89 12.68 11.92
C TRP A 189 -11.42 12.65 13.37
N LYS A 190 -12.14 11.98 14.28
CA LYS A 190 -11.77 11.94 15.71
C LYS A 190 -10.67 10.93 16.01
N ASN A 191 -10.77 9.72 15.47
CA ASN A 191 -9.81 8.66 15.73
C ASN A 191 -8.52 8.89 14.92
N ARG A 192 -7.36 8.69 15.55
CA ARG A 192 -6.05 8.99 14.95
C ARG A 192 -5.73 8.10 13.75
N ILE A 193 -6.16 6.83 13.80
CA ILE A 193 -5.90 5.84 12.75
C ILE A 193 -6.75 6.16 11.53
N SER A 194 -8.06 6.34 11.73
CA SER A 194 -8.99 6.70 10.65
C SER A 194 -8.61 8.04 10.02
N ARG A 195 -8.26 9.05 10.82
CA ARG A 195 -7.76 10.35 10.31
C ARG A 195 -6.51 10.18 9.46
N THR A 196 -5.57 9.34 9.88
CA THR A 196 -4.35 9.09 9.09
C THR A 196 -4.66 8.40 7.76
N LEU A 197 -5.61 7.46 7.76
CA LEU A 197 -6.12 6.85 6.53
C LEU A 197 -6.81 7.89 5.64
N MET A 198 -7.59 8.81 6.21
CA MET A 198 -8.18 9.92 5.46
C MET A 198 -7.14 10.82 4.83
N VAL A 199 -6.08 11.19 5.58
CA VAL A 199 -4.96 11.97 5.06
C VAL A 199 -4.33 11.27 3.86
N PHE A 200 -4.11 9.96 3.95
CA PHE A 200 -3.62 9.17 2.82
C PHE A 200 -4.56 9.26 1.60
N VAL A 201 -5.86 9.01 1.79
CA VAL A 201 -6.83 8.96 0.69
C VAL A 201 -7.03 10.33 0.06
N PHE A 202 -7.29 11.36 0.86
CA PHE A 202 -7.61 12.70 0.37
C PHE A 202 -6.40 13.39 -0.25
N ALA A 203 -5.18 13.19 0.27
CA ALA A 203 -3.98 13.73 -0.35
C ALA A 203 -3.75 13.15 -1.75
N ASN A 204 -3.97 11.83 -1.92
CA ASN A 204 -3.89 11.19 -3.23
C ASN A 204 -5.01 11.67 -4.16
N PHE A 205 -6.24 11.79 -3.66
CA PHE A 205 -7.38 12.29 -4.45
C PHE A 205 -7.15 13.74 -4.92
N GLY A 206 -6.71 14.61 -4.01
CA GLY A 206 -6.38 16.00 -4.32
C GLY A 206 -5.23 16.12 -5.31
N MET A 207 -4.21 15.28 -5.20
CA MET A 207 -3.14 15.21 -6.21
C MET A 207 -3.69 14.80 -7.58
N ILE A 208 -4.51 13.74 -7.65
CA ILE A 208 -5.10 13.28 -8.92
C ILE A 208 -5.88 14.43 -9.57
N LEU A 209 -6.75 15.11 -8.82
CA LEU A 209 -7.46 16.30 -9.35
C LEU A 209 -6.49 17.37 -9.85
N GLY A 210 -5.40 17.62 -9.12
CA GLY A 210 -4.32 18.51 -9.53
C GLY A 210 -3.64 18.10 -10.84
N GLU A 211 -3.34 16.81 -11.02
CA GLU A 211 -2.77 16.26 -12.25
C GLU A 211 -3.70 16.46 -13.44
N TRP A 212 -5.01 16.22 -13.27
CA TRP A 212 -6.01 16.42 -14.33
C TRP A 212 -6.13 17.90 -14.72
N ILE A 213 -6.20 18.80 -13.74
CA ILE A 213 -6.29 20.25 -13.99
C ILE A 213 -5.01 20.76 -14.67
N ALA A 214 -3.83 20.33 -14.20
CA ALA A 214 -2.55 20.69 -14.79
C ALA A 214 -2.45 20.18 -16.23
N GLY A 215 -2.75 18.90 -16.45
CA GLY A 215 -2.72 18.28 -17.78
C GLY A 215 -3.60 19.01 -18.77
N PHE A 216 -4.85 19.33 -18.39
CA PHE A 216 -5.76 20.08 -19.25
C PHE A 216 -5.25 21.48 -19.58
N ARG A 217 -4.71 22.20 -18.60
CA ARG A 217 -4.15 23.55 -18.82
C ARG A 217 -2.92 23.52 -19.73
N ILE A 218 -1.99 22.59 -19.50
CA ILE A 218 -0.77 22.42 -20.30
C ILE A 218 -1.13 22.08 -21.75
N VAL A 219 -2.08 21.16 -21.97
CA VAL A 219 -2.54 20.80 -23.32
C VAL A 219 -3.24 21.99 -23.98
N LYS A 220 -4.07 22.75 -23.25
CA LYS A 220 -4.72 23.95 -23.77
C LYS A 220 -3.70 25.04 -24.17
N SER A 221 -2.60 25.19 -23.44
CA SER A 221 -1.53 26.13 -23.81
C SER A 221 -0.70 25.65 -25.01
N LEU A 222 -0.82 24.39 -25.40
CA LEU A 222 -0.13 23.81 -26.57
C LEU A 222 -0.94 23.96 -27.87
N LEU A 223 -2.28 23.96 -27.77
CA LEU A 223 -3.24 24.15 -28.86
C LEU A 223 -3.41 25.64 -29.20
#